data_AF-A0A497QBV5-F1
#
_entry.id   AF-A0A497QBV5-F1
#
_cell.length_a   1.000
_cell.length_b   1.000
_cell.length_c   1.000
_cell.angle_alpha   90.00
_cell.angle_beta   90.00
_cell.angle_gamma   90.00
#
_symmetry.space_group_name_H-M   'P 1'
#
loop_
_entity.id
_entity.type
_entity.pdbx_description
1 polymer ?
#
loop_
_entity_poly.entity_id
_entity_poly.type
_entity_poly.pdbx_seq_one_letter_code
_entity_poly.pdbx_strand_id
1 'polypeptide(L)'
;MCYSERGRMVFVMSHRRALRFAKTVCPICGSKEVARDDLKGDLLCTNCGHIITRRETRAVGKFEVAQHLKREGKLSFKRLQDITNASDDRLFGVLQSMVNMGLIEEFQGYYHLTKRGQRWYRQRLGQEWGY
;
A
#
# COMPACT_ATOMS: atom_id res chain seq x y z
N MET A 1 -44.60 28.78 -15.12
CA MET A 1 -43.93 30.00 -14.60
C MET A 1 -42.47 29.92 -15.00
N CYS A 2 -42.03 30.82 -15.88
CA CYS A 2 -40.69 30.84 -16.45
C CYS A 2 -39.73 31.55 -15.49
N TYR A 3 -38.52 31.00 -15.29
CA TYR A 3 -37.37 31.77 -14.83
C TYR A 3 -36.17 31.45 -15.72
N SER A 4 -35.56 32.53 -16.23
CA SER A 4 -34.44 32.52 -17.15
C SER A 4 -33.34 33.37 -16.55
N GLU A 5 -32.24 32.76 -16.10
CA GLU A 5 -30.95 33.43 -15.93
C GLU A 5 -29.78 32.47 -16.19
N ARG A 6 -28.99 32.81 -17.22
CA ARG A 6 -27.56 32.51 -17.39
C ARG A 6 -27.18 31.07 -17.75
N GLY A 7 -27.27 30.78 -19.04
CA GLY A 7 -26.74 29.58 -19.70
C GLY A 7 -25.21 29.50 -19.71
N ARG A 8 -24.62 29.12 -18.58
CA ARG A 8 -23.40 28.29 -18.59
C ARG A 8 -23.86 26.84 -18.59
N MET A 9 -23.86 26.20 -19.76
CA MET A 9 -23.81 24.74 -19.84
C MET A 9 -22.46 24.30 -19.28
N VAL A 10 -22.37 24.17 -17.95
CA VAL A 10 -21.34 23.31 -17.38
C VAL A 10 -21.84 21.91 -17.67
N PHE A 11 -21.41 21.34 -18.81
CA PHE A 11 -21.45 19.90 -18.98
C PHE A 11 -20.61 19.35 -17.84
N VAL A 12 -21.28 18.92 -16.76
CA VAL A 12 -20.71 17.95 -15.85
C VAL A 12 -20.53 16.72 -16.72
N MET A 13 -19.38 16.64 -17.38
CA MET A 13 -18.79 15.38 -17.77
C MET A 13 -18.58 14.66 -16.44
N SER A 14 -19.64 14.01 -15.96
CA SER A 14 -19.52 12.82 -15.14
C SER A 14 -18.58 11.96 -15.94
N HIS A 15 -17.29 12.02 -15.60
CA HIS A 15 -16.30 11.09 -16.07
C HIS A 15 -16.91 9.75 -15.67
N ARG A 16 -17.56 9.08 -16.62
CA ARG A 16 -17.96 7.69 -16.49
C ARG A 16 -16.63 6.97 -16.36
N ARG A 17 -16.12 6.89 -15.14
CA ARG A 17 -14.96 6.08 -14.77
C ARG A 17 -15.33 4.70 -15.27
N ALA A 18 -14.68 4.30 -16.35
CA ALA A 18 -14.90 3.01 -16.95
C ALA A 18 -14.39 1.98 -15.94
N LEU A 19 -15.31 1.44 -15.14
CA LEU A 19 -15.01 0.37 -14.20
C LEU A 19 -14.47 -0.80 -15.04
N ARG A 20 -13.17 -1.07 -14.92
CA ARG A 20 -12.56 -2.21 -15.57
C ARG A 20 -12.99 -3.45 -14.81
N PHE A 21 -13.99 -4.15 -15.34
CA PHE A 21 -14.50 -5.39 -14.75
C PHE A 21 -13.40 -6.45 -14.74
N ALA A 22 -13.05 -6.94 -13.55
CA ALA A 22 -12.12 -8.05 -13.40
C ALA A 22 -12.83 -9.38 -13.73
N LYS A 23 -12.11 -10.36 -14.28
CA LYS A 23 -12.64 -11.71 -14.55
C LYS A 23 -12.96 -12.52 -13.26
N THR A 24 -12.83 -11.90 -12.10
CA THR A 24 -12.99 -12.54 -10.79
C THR A 24 -14.46 -12.53 -10.37
N VAL A 25 -14.92 -13.65 -9.81
CA VAL A 25 -16.29 -13.78 -9.27
C VAL A 25 -16.27 -13.41 -7.79
N CYS A 26 -17.28 -12.67 -7.32
CA CYS A 26 -17.44 -12.37 -5.91
C CYS A 26 -17.70 -13.65 -5.09
N PRO A 27 -16.92 -13.93 -4.03
CA PRO A 27 -17.10 -15.13 -3.21
C PRO A 27 -18.34 -15.10 -2.32
N ILE A 28 -18.95 -13.92 -2.12
CA ILE A 28 -20.12 -13.74 -1.25
C ILE A 28 -21.43 -13.88 -2.04
N CYS A 29 -21.51 -13.31 -3.24
CA CYS A 29 -22.76 -13.26 -4.01
C CYS A 29 -22.68 -13.93 -5.38
N GLY A 30 -21.54 -14.52 -5.75
CA GLY A 30 -21.37 -15.19 -7.04
C GLY A 30 -21.39 -14.28 -8.27
N SER A 31 -21.43 -12.95 -8.08
CA SER A 31 -21.55 -11.99 -9.17
C SER A 31 -20.21 -11.73 -9.86
N LYS A 32 -20.23 -11.57 -11.19
CA LYS A 32 -19.06 -11.19 -12.02
C LYS A 32 -18.82 -9.68 -12.08
N GLU A 33 -19.70 -8.92 -11.44
CA GLU A 33 -19.65 -7.46 -11.37
C GLU A 33 -18.62 -7.04 -10.31
N VAL A 34 -17.35 -7.17 -10.67
CA VAL A 34 -16.22 -6.83 -9.82
C VAL A 34 -15.44 -5.71 -10.48
N ALA A 35 -15.47 -4.53 -9.88
CA ALA A 35 -14.71 -3.38 -10.31
C ALA A 35 -13.38 -3.30 -9.57
N ARG A 36 -12.34 -2.82 -10.25
CA ARG A 36 -11.13 -2.33 -9.60
C ARG A 36 -11.34 -0.89 -9.15
N ASP A 37 -11.04 -0.61 -7.89
CA ASP A 37 -10.94 0.74 -7.39
C ASP A 37 -9.57 1.33 -7.79
N ASP A 38 -9.58 2.36 -8.64
CA ASP A 38 -8.36 2.98 -9.17
C ASP A 38 -7.53 3.72 -8.11
N LEU A 39 -8.10 4.04 -6.93
CA LEU A 39 -7.40 4.76 -5.86
C LEU A 39 -6.66 3.82 -4.90
N LYS A 40 -7.10 2.56 -4.78
CA LYS A 40 -6.56 1.60 -3.81
C LYS A 40 -6.07 0.28 -4.40
N GLY A 41 -6.39 0.00 -5.67
CA GLY A 41 -6.10 -1.29 -6.29
C GLY A 41 -6.99 -2.43 -5.78
N ASP A 42 -8.00 -2.12 -4.96
CA ASP A 42 -8.92 -3.09 -4.38
C ASP A 42 -9.90 -3.62 -5.43
N LEU A 43 -10.16 -4.93 -5.40
CA LEU A 43 -11.27 -5.53 -6.14
C LEU A 43 -12.53 -5.42 -5.30
N LEU A 44 -13.50 -4.63 -5.75
CA LEU A 44 -14.77 -4.44 -5.10
C LEU A 44 -15.89 -5.02 -5.95
N CYS A 45 -16.74 -5.85 -5.36
CA CYS A 45 -17.97 -6.27 -5.99
C CYS A 45 -18.97 -5.11 -6.00
N THR A 46 -19.39 -4.68 -7.18
CA THR A 46 -20.36 -3.59 -7.32
C THR A 46 -21.80 -4.02 -7.02
N ASN A 47 -22.07 -5.34 -6.96
CA ASN A 47 -23.38 -5.87 -6.63
C ASN A 47 -23.63 -5.92 -5.11
N CYS A 48 -22.71 -6.49 -4.33
CA CYS A 48 -22.88 -6.64 -2.87
C CYS A 48 -21.97 -5.72 -2.04
N GLY A 49 -21.13 -4.89 -2.67
CA GLY A 49 -20.16 -4.03 -1.99
C GLY A 49 -18.99 -4.77 -1.34
N HIS A 50 -18.89 -6.09 -1.51
CA HIS A 50 -17.83 -6.87 -0.88
C HIS A 50 -16.47 -6.64 -1.53
N ILE A 51 -15.46 -6.35 -0.71
CA ILE A 51 -14.07 -6.18 -1.13
C ILE A 51 -13.42 -7.57 -1.20
N ILE A 52 -13.15 -8.03 -2.42
CA ILE A 52 -12.68 -9.38 -2.78
C ILE A 52 -11.19 -9.57 -2.48
N THR A 53 -10.40 -8.50 -2.50
CA THR A 53 -8.98 -8.57 -2.14
C THR A 53 -8.74 -7.96 -0.78
N ARG A 54 -8.93 -8.76 0.27
CA ARG A 54 -7.92 -8.84 1.32
C ARG A 54 -7.16 -10.14 1.08
N ARG A 55 -6.03 -10.09 0.36
CA ARG A 55 -4.93 -10.91 0.88
C ARG A 55 -4.74 -10.37 2.28
N GLU A 56 -4.89 -11.19 3.30
CA GLU A 56 -4.54 -10.84 4.68
C GLU A 56 -3.03 -10.61 4.74
N THR A 57 -2.57 -9.53 4.12
CA THR A 57 -1.16 -9.21 4.08
C THR A 57 -0.84 -8.66 5.44
N ARG A 58 0.11 -9.30 6.09
CA ARG A 58 0.57 -8.91 7.42
C ARG A 58 0.98 -7.44 7.39
N ALA A 59 0.57 -6.69 8.41
CA ALA A 59 1.08 -5.33 8.59
C ALA A 59 2.55 -5.42 8.99
N VAL A 60 3.43 -4.79 8.20
CA VAL A 60 4.87 -4.76 8.49
C VAL A 60 5.23 -3.45 9.16
N GLY A 61 5.93 -3.54 10.27
CA GLY A 61 6.46 -2.38 10.98
C GLY A 61 7.82 -1.95 10.44
N LYS A 62 8.11 -0.65 10.55
CA LYS A 62 9.45 -0.07 10.27
C LYS A 62 10.57 -0.79 11.05
N PHE A 63 10.26 -1.23 12.28
CA PHE A 63 11.22 -1.94 13.13
C PHE A 63 11.53 -3.35 12.61
N GLU A 64 10.50 -4.07 12.15
CA GLU A 64 10.66 -5.40 11.54
C GLU A 64 11.54 -5.33 10.28
N VAL A 65 11.28 -4.35 9.39
CA VAL A 65 12.14 -4.10 8.21
C VAL A 65 13.59 -3.81 8.64
N ALA A 66 13.78 -2.94 9.63
CA ALA A 66 15.11 -2.63 10.14
C ALA A 66 15.81 -3.85 10.76
N GLN A 67 15.08 -4.73 11.45
CA GLN A 67 15.63 -5.96 12.01
C GLN A 67 16.16 -6.91 10.92
N HIS A 68 15.42 -7.08 9.82
CA HIS A 68 15.87 -7.88 8.68
C HIS A 68 17.08 -7.27 7.99
N LEU A 69 17.05 -5.95 7.74
CA LEU A 69 18.19 -5.22 7.18
C LEU A 69 19.43 -5.26 8.09
N LYS A 70 19.25 -5.30 9.42
CA LYS A 70 20.38 -5.39 10.35
C LYS A 70 21.02 -6.78 10.35
N ARG A 71 20.23 -7.84 10.15
CA ARG A 71 20.71 -9.22 10.09
C ARG A 71 21.38 -9.55 8.77
N GLU A 72 20.78 -9.17 7.64
CA GLU A 72 21.27 -9.55 6.30
C GLU A 72 22.12 -8.45 5.63
N GLY A 73 22.13 -7.23 6.19
CA GLY A 73 22.93 -6.09 5.71
C GLY A 73 22.27 -5.32 4.57
N LYS A 74 21.95 -5.98 3.46
CA LYS A 74 21.27 -5.39 2.31
C LYS A 74 20.22 -6.34 1.74
N LEU A 75 19.02 -5.82 1.44
CA LEU A 75 17.91 -6.63 0.92
C LEU A 75 17.21 -5.93 -0.23
N SER A 76 16.81 -6.70 -1.25
CA SER A 76 15.95 -6.20 -2.32
C SER A 76 14.49 -6.15 -1.87
N PHE A 77 13.67 -5.35 -2.57
CA PHE A 77 12.23 -5.27 -2.33
C PHE A 77 11.56 -6.65 -2.32
N LYS A 78 11.85 -7.47 -3.34
CA LYS A 78 11.31 -8.82 -3.48
C LYS A 78 11.68 -9.73 -2.30
N ARG A 79 12.94 -9.63 -1.83
CA ARG A 79 13.38 -10.44 -0.70
C ARG A 79 12.71 -10.00 0.61
N LEU A 80 12.55 -8.70 0.83
CA LEU A 80 11.81 -8.17 1.97
C LEU A 80 10.34 -8.60 1.94
N GLN A 81 9.72 -8.62 0.76
CA GLN A 81 8.37 -9.11 0.57
C GLN A 81 8.24 -10.58 0.94
N ASP A 82 9.13 -11.44 0.43
CA ASP A 82 9.12 -12.88 0.71
C ASP A 82 9.27 -13.16 2.22
N ILE A 83 10.14 -12.41 2.89
CA ILE A 83 10.41 -12.60 4.33
C ILE A 83 9.26 -12.11 5.20
N THR A 84 8.70 -10.94 4.87
CA THR A 84 7.68 -10.29 5.71
C THR A 84 6.25 -10.70 5.36
N ASN A 85 6.07 -11.37 4.21
CA ASN A 85 4.78 -11.74 3.63
C ASN A 85 3.81 -10.54 3.52
N ALA A 86 4.38 -9.37 3.23
CA ALA A 86 3.67 -8.11 3.10
C ALA A 86 3.06 -7.95 1.71
N SER A 87 2.03 -7.10 1.61
CA SER A 87 1.59 -6.58 0.32
C SER A 87 2.62 -5.58 -0.20
N ASP A 88 2.76 -5.55 -1.52
CA ASP A 88 3.62 -4.62 -2.25
C ASP A 88 3.36 -3.17 -1.80
N ASP A 89 2.09 -2.74 -1.77
CA ASP A 89 1.71 -1.37 -1.40
C ASP A 89 2.11 -1.02 0.04
N ARG A 90 1.92 -1.94 0.97
CA ARG A 90 2.26 -1.72 2.38
C ARG A 90 3.77 -1.69 2.58
N LEU A 91 4.49 -2.64 1.98
CA LEU A 91 5.94 -2.68 2.05
C LEU A 91 6.55 -1.44 1.41
N PHE A 92 6.03 -1.03 0.25
CA PHE A 92 6.45 0.19 -0.44
C PHE A 92 6.21 1.43 0.43
N GLY A 93 5.01 1.58 1.00
CA GLY A 93 4.71 2.71 1.89
C GLY A 93 5.63 2.76 3.12
N VAL A 94 5.97 1.61 3.71
CA VAL A 94 6.89 1.54 4.84
C VAL A 94 8.31 1.91 4.41
N LEU A 95 8.81 1.35 3.30
CA LEU A 95 10.14 1.63 2.78
C LEU A 95 10.28 3.10 2.40
N GLN A 96 9.32 3.65 1.67
CA GLN A 96 9.33 5.07 1.31
C GLN A 96 9.30 5.97 2.55
N SER A 97 8.51 5.62 3.57
CA SER A 97 8.55 6.33 4.85
C SER A 97 9.93 6.25 5.52
N MET A 98 10.58 5.07 5.50
CA MET A 98 11.92 4.87 6.07
C MET A 98 13.01 5.62 5.30
N VAL A 99 12.93 5.68 3.97
CA VAL A 99 13.81 6.48 3.12
C VAL A 99 13.64 7.96 3.41
N ASN A 100 12.40 8.46 3.46
CA ASN A 100 12.10 9.87 3.75
C ASN A 100 12.59 10.31 5.13
N MET A 101 12.61 9.40 6.11
CA MET A 101 13.18 9.67 7.44
C MET A 101 14.71 9.53 7.50
N GLY A 102 15.35 9.11 6.41
CA GLY A 102 16.79 8.85 6.31
C GLY A 102 17.24 7.65 7.16
N LEU A 103 16.36 6.68 7.42
CA LEU A 103 16.68 5.47 8.18
C LEU A 103 17.30 4.39 7.28
N ILE A 104 16.82 4.31 6.04
CA ILE A 104 17.35 3.40 5.02
C ILE A 104 17.68 4.19 3.77
N GLU A 105 18.60 3.66 2.98
CA GLU A 105 18.96 4.17 1.67
C GLU A 105 18.73 3.07 0.64
N GLU A 106 18.34 3.48 -0.55
CA GLU A 106 18.23 2.58 -1.70
C GLU A 106 19.46 2.78 -2.60
N PHE A 107 20.19 1.70 -2.87
CA PHE A 107 21.29 1.69 -3.81
C PHE A 107 21.16 0.50 -4.75
N GLN A 108 21.04 0.78 -6.06
CA GLN A 108 20.92 -0.24 -7.12
C GLN A 108 19.78 -1.27 -6.87
N GLY A 109 18.65 -0.82 -6.33
CA GLY A 109 17.49 -1.70 -6.03
C GLY A 109 17.64 -2.55 -4.77
N TYR A 110 18.66 -2.27 -3.94
CA TYR A 110 18.84 -2.84 -2.61
C TYR A 110 18.64 -1.76 -1.55
N TYR A 111 18.01 -2.13 -0.45
CA TYR A 111 17.87 -1.31 0.73
C TYR A 111 18.93 -1.70 1.76
N HIS A 112 19.56 -0.71 2.39
CA HIS A 112 20.46 -0.89 3.54
C HIS A 112 20.17 0.16 4.62
N LEU A 113 20.54 -0.16 5.86
CA LEU A 113 20.41 0.77 6.99
C LEU A 113 21.49 1.84 6.96
N THR A 114 21.09 3.10 7.12
CA THR A 114 22.03 4.22 7.29
C THR A 114 22.60 4.24 8.72
N LYS A 115 23.66 5.02 8.96
CA LYS A 115 24.18 5.26 10.33
C LYS A 115 23.10 5.80 11.27
N ARG A 116 22.20 6.65 10.75
CA ARG A 116 21.04 7.19 11.47
C ARG A 116 20.02 6.08 11.76
N GLY A 117 19.71 5.24 10.77
CA GLY A 117 18.85 4.07 10.93
C GLY A 117 19.34 3.10 11.99
N GLN A 118 20.65 2.85 12.06
CA GLN A 118 21.25 1.99 13.08
C GLN A 118 21.14 2.58 14.49
N ARG A 119 21.28 3.91 14.65
CA ARG A 119 21.06 4.58 15.94
C ARG A 119 19.60 4.50 16.36
N TRP A 120 18.69 4.78 15.44
CA TRP A 120 17.24 4.67 15.65
C TRP A 120 16.82 3.24 16.05
N TYR A 121 17.35 2.23 15.36
CA TYR A 121 17.08 0.82 15.66
C TYR A 121 17.51 0.43 17.08
N ARG A 122 18.71 0.88 17.51
CA ARG A 122 19.21 0.65 18.88
C ARG A 122 18.37 1.36 19.94
N GLN A 123 17.92 2.59 19.67
CA GLN A 123 17.03 3.32 20.58
C GLN A 123 15.69 2.59 20.75
N ARG A 124 15.11 2.07 19.66
CA ARG A 124 13.88 1.27 19.74
C ARG A 124 14.06 -0.07 20.44
N LEU A 125 15.18 -0.75 20.22
CA LEU A 125 15.53 -1.97 20.96
C LEU A 125 15.51 -1.73 22.47
N GLY A 126 16.07 -0.62 22.95
CA GLY A 126 16.02 -0.26 24.38
C GLY A 126 14.62 0.01 24.90
N GLN A 127 13.73 0.58 24.07
CA GLN A 127 12.33 0.82 24.45
C GLN A 127 11.46 -0.45 24.44
N GLU A 128 11.72 -1.39 23.52
CA GLU A 128 10.97 -2.65 23.44
C GLU A 128 11.43 -3.67 24.50
N TRP A 129 12.68 -3.61 24.96
CA TRP A 129 13.26 -4.60 25.87
C TRP A 129 13.63 -4.06 27.27
N GLY A 130 13.34 -2.80 27.57
CA GLY A 130 13.41 -2.23 28.92
C GLY A 130 14.76 -2.39 29.60
N TYR A 131 15.71 -1.53 29.25
CA TYR A 131 16.91 -1.27 30.05
C TYR A 131 16.97 0.21 30.41
#